data_AF-A0A9E1V808-F1
#
_entry.id   AF-A0A9E1V808-F1
#
_cell.length_a   1.000
_cell.length_b   1.000
_cell.length_c   1.000
_cell.angle_alpha   90.00
_cell.angle_beta   90.00
_cell.angle_gamma   90.00
#
_symmetry.space_group_name_H-M   'P 1'
#
loop_
_entity.id
_entity.type
_entity.pdbx_description
1 polymer ?
#
loop_
_entity_poly.entity_id
_entity_poly.type
_entity_poly.pdbx_seq_one_letter_code
_entity_poly.pdbx_strand_id
1 'polypeptide(L)' 'MGLIDAKLFDIAADPSGAHANVTALKGVEDGYRLRVGNWRISYAVDDAARVLTVIEIKPRGSAYR' A
#
# COMPACT_ATOMS: atom_id res chain seq x y z
N MET A 1 -16.25 6.04 3.98
CA MET A 1 -14.87 5.78 3.51
C MET A 1 -14.70 4.28 3.36
N GLY A 2 -14.08 3.79 2.28
CA GLY A 2 -13.82 2.36 2.11
C GLY A 2 -12.72 1.87 3.06
N LEU A 3 -12.64 0.55 3.30
CA LEU A 3 -11.61 -0.02 4.18
C LEU A 3 -10.19 0.15 3.61
N ILE A 4 -10.05 0.14 2.28
CA ILE A 4 -8.77 0.40 1.61
C ILE A 4 -8.34 1.84 1.85
N ASP A 5 -9.24 2.81 1.62
CA ASP A 5 -8.96 4.23 1.83
C ASP A 5 -8.54 4.48 3.28
N ALA A 6 -9.31 3.97 4.25
CA ALA A 6 -9.01 4.14 5.67
C ALA A 6 -7.59 3.65 6.01
N LYS A 7 -7.21 2.46 5.51
CA LYS A 7 -5.86 1.93 5.74
C LYS A 7 -4.77 2.74 5.07
N LEU A 8 -5.01 3.29 3.87
CA LEU A 8 -4.04 4.15 3.20
C LEU A 8 -3.90 5.50 3.90
N PHE A 9 -4.98 6.06 4.44
CA PHE A 9 -4.92 7.27 5.25
C PHE A 9 -4.17 7.05 6.57
N ASP A 10 -4.38 5.91 7.24
CA ASP A 10 -3.60 5.54 8.44
C ASP A 10 -2.09 5.47 8.11
N ILE A 11 -1.73 4.88 6.97
CA ILE A 11 -0.34 4.80 6.51
C ILE A 11 0.19 6.18 6.15
N ALA A 12 -0.58 7.01 5.43
CA ALA A 12 -0.15 8.34 5.05
C ALA A 12 0.07 9.27 6.26
N ALA A 13 -0.68 9.06 7.36
CA ALA A 13 -0.54 9.82 8.59
C ALA A 13 0.74 9.47 9.38
N ASP A 14 1.21 8.23 9.31
CA ASP A 14 2.45 7.76 9.91
C ASP A 14 3.18 6.76 8.98
N PRO A 15 3.87 7.22 7.92
CA PRO A 15 4.43 6.32 6.91
C PRO A 15 5.52 5.39 7.44
N SER A 16 6.27 5.84 8.45
CA SER A 16 7.29 5.06 9.16
C SER A 16 6.74 4.09 10.21
N GLY A 17 5.44 4.16 10.48
CA GLY A 17 4.76 3.38 11.52
C GLY A 17 4.69 1.88 11.22
N ALA A 18 4.48 1.10 12.28
CA ALA A 18 4.24 -0.33 12.15
C ALA A 18 2.79 -0.59 11.70
N HIS A 19 2.60 -0.84 10.41
CA HIS A 19 1.29 -1.12 9.81
C HIS A 19 1.04 -2.60 9.60
N ALA A 20 -0.08 -3.11 10.11
CA ALA A 20 -0.45 -4.51 9.93
C ALA A 20 -0.68 -4.85 8.43
N ASN A 21 -0.20 -6.01 8.01
CA ASN A 21 -0.32 -6.52 6.64
C ASN A 21 0.37 -5.67 5.56
N VAL A 22 1.33 -4.83 5.96
CA VAL A 22 2.26 -4.15 5.05
C VAL A 22 3.53 -4.98 4.91
N THR A 23 4.09 -5.01 3.71
CA THR A 23 5.39 -5.65 3.44
C THR A 23 6.14 -4.82 2.42
N ALA A 24 7.42 -4.53 2.65
CA ALA A 24 8.29 -3.90 1.66
C ALA A 24 8.42 -4.77 0.40
N LEU A 25 8.39 -4.13 -0.77
CA LEU A 25 8.62 -4.79 -2.06
C LEU A 25 10.11 -4.98 -2.28
N LYS A 26 10.52 -6.16 -2.77
CA LYS A 26 11.92 -6.42 -3.09
C LYS A 26 12.30 -5.69 -4.37
N GLY A 27 13.39 -4.92 -4.34
CA GLY A 27 13.92 -4.23 -5.51
C GLY A 27 13.15 -2.98 -5.95
N VAL A 28 12.21 -2.50 -5.12
CA VAL A 28 11.52 -1.22 -5.31
C VAL A 28 11.83 -0.35 -4.11
N GLU A 29 12.59 0.72 -4.31
CA GLU A 29 12.87 1.70 -3.27
C GLU A 29 11.58 2.38 -2.84
N ASP A 30 11.41 2.53 -1.53
CA ASP A 30 10.20 3.05 -0.89
C ASP A 30 8.88 2.41 -1.34
N GLY A 31 8.96 1.19 -1.89
CA GLY A 31 7.85 0.43 -2.39
C GLY A 31 7.30 -0.55 -1.37
N TYR A 32 5.99 -0.57 -1.20
CA TYR A 32 5.30 -1.39 -0.21
C TYR A 32 4.07 -2.06 -0.79
N ARG A 33 3.66 -3.16 -0.16
CA ARG A 33 2.42 -3.88 -0.44
C ARG A 33 1.57 -3.96 0.81
N LEU A 34 0.39 -3.37 0.76
CA LEU A 34 -0.67 -3.55 1.75
C LEU A 34 -1.63 -4.65 1.31
N ARG A 35 -2.03 -5.52 2.25
CA ARG A 35 -3.12 -6.48 2.04
C ARG A 35 -4.36 -6.07 2.83
N VAL A 36 -5.47 -5.88 2.12
CA VAL A 36 -6.80 -5.61 2.72
C VAL A 36 -7.76 -6.70 2.29
N GLY A 37 -7.97 -7.70 3.14
CA GLY A 37 -8.78 -8.88 2.82
C GLY A 37 -8.25 -9.63 1.60
N ASN A 38 -9.03 -9.63 0.51
CA ASN A 38 -8.65 -10.24 -0.76
C ASN A 38 -7.97 -9.26 -1.73
N TRP A 39 -7.62 -8.05 -1.31
CA TRP A 39 -6.97 -7.06 -2.18
C TRP A 39 -5.48 -6.95 -1.85
N ARG A 40 -4.68 -6.73 -2.90
CA ARG A 40 -3.28 -6.34 -2.83
C ARG A 40 -3.18 -4.92 -3.39
N ILE A 41 -2.57 -4.05 -2.60
CA ILE A 41 -2.34 -2.66 -2.96
C ILE A 41 -0.84 -2.46 -2.95
N SER A 42 -0.27 -2.09 -4.10
CA SER A 42 1.11 -1.66 -4.21
C SER A 42 1.14 -0.14 -4.14
N TYR A 43 1.99 0.41 -3.30
CA TYR A 43 2.14 1.84 -3.14
C TYR A 43 3.60 2.21 -2.88
N ALA A 44 3.95 3.48 -3.11
CA ALA A 44 5.23 4.04 -2.76
C ALA A 44 5.04 5.25 -1.84
N VAL A 45 6.00 5.49 -0.96
CA VAL A 45 6.03 6.65 -0.06
C VAL A 45 7.22 7.51 -0.42
N ASP A 46 6.98 8.77 -0.74
CA ASP A 46 8.02 9.78 -0.80
C ASP A 46 7.93 10.63 0.45
N ASP A 47 8.81 10.36 1.42
CA ASP A 47 8.84 11.08 2.70
C ASP A 47 9.28 12.54 2.54
N ALA A 48 10.11 12.84 1.54
CA ALA A 48 10.57 14.20 1.27
C ALA A 48 9.46 15.05 0.67
N ALA A 49 8.70 14.49 -0.29
CA ALA A 49 7.55 15.13 -0.90
C ALA A 49 6.27 15.05 -0.04
N ARG A 50 6.26 14.20 1.01
CA ARG A 50 5.08 13.87 1.83
C ARG A 50 3.93 13.31 0.98
N VAL A 51 4.26 12.46 0.00
CA VAL A 51 3.29 11.88 -0.93
C VAL A 51 3.28 10.37 -0.82
N LEU A 52 2.08 9.79 -0.68
CA LEU A 52 1.85 8.36 -0.86
C LEU A 52 1.21 8.15 -2.25
N THR A 53 1.90 7.42 -3.10
CA THR A 53 1.41 7.09 -4.45
C THR A 53 0.89 5.66 -4.49
N VAL A 54 -0.39 5.47 -4.77
CA VAL A 54 -0.94 4.14 -5.04
C VAL A 54 -0.64 3.77 -6.48
N ILE A 55 0.15 2.72 -6.67
CA ILE A 55 0.60 2.25 -7.99
C ILE A 55 -0.46 1.30 -8.58
N GLU A 56 -0.96 0.38 -7.77
CA GLU A 56 -1.87 -0.66 -8.24
C GLU A 56 -2.77 -1.19 -7.12
N ILE A 57 -4.04 -1.45 -7.46
CA ILE A 57 -5.01 -2.15 -6.61
C ILE A 57 -5.54 -3.36 -7.38
N LYS A 58 -5.24 -4.58 -6.92
CA LYS A 58 -5.68 -5.83 -7.56
C LYS A 58 -6.32 -6.81 -6.58
N PRO A 59 -7.38 -7.52 -6.98
CA PRO A 59 -7.91 -8.62 -6.19
C PRO A 59 -6.97 -9.84 -6.25
N ARG A 60 -7.01 -10.65 -5.20
CA ARG A 60 -6.29 -11.91 -5.07
C ARG A 60 -6.99 -12.91 -5.98
N GLY A 61 -6.32 -13.30 -7.06
CA GLY A 61 -6.84 -14.30 -8.00
C GLY A 61 -7.20 -13.76 -9.38
N SER A 62 -7.02 -12.47 -9.69
CA SER A 62 -6.98 -12.03 -11.09
C SER A 62 -5.61 -12.33 -11.71
N ALA A 63 -5.22 -13.61 -11.68
CA ALA A 63 -4.19 -14.13 -12.56
C ALA A 63 -4.87 -14.33 -13.92
N TYR A 64 -4.71 -13.34 -14.80
CA TYR A 64 -5.10 -13.36 -16.22
C TYR A 64 -6.58 -13.68 -16.53
N ARG A 65 -7.19 -12.79 -17.31
CA ARG A 65 -8.05 -13.19 -18.41
C ARG A 65 -7.41 -12.69 -19.69
#